data_AF-A0P3Q4-F1
#
_entry.id   AF-A0P3Q4-F1
#
_cell.length_a   1.000
_cell.length_b   1.000
_cell.length_c   1.000
_cell.angle_alpha   90.00
_cell.angle_beta   90.00
_cell.angle_gamma   90.00
#
_symmetry.space_group_name_H-M   'P 1'
#
loop_
_entity.id
_entity.type
_entity.pdbx_description
1 polymer ?
#
loop_
_entity_poly.entity_id
_entity_poly.type
_entity_poly.pdbx_seq_one_letter_code
_entity_poly.pdbx_strand_id
1 'polypeptide(L)'
;MTRFLKNVILFAIAVVLIPLSVANRHTVSLSLNPLDPQDPRLTITDIPLFWIIFASLGVGIIIGGLGAWAKQGRWRKEARVKRREAAKWHKEADQLREMNTVTQPATGIKGLAGPGNRNAA
;
A
#
# COMPACT_ATOMS: atom_id res chain seq x y z
N MET A 1 12.32 0.89 6.81
CA MET A 1 13.15 1.28 5.65
C MET A 1 12.42 2.15 4.63
N THR A 2 11.27 1.72 4.10
CA THR A 2 10.54 2.44 3.02
C THR A 2 10.15 3.88 3.36
N ARG A 3 9.81 4.17 4.62
CA ARG A 3 9.51 5.55 5.07
C ARG A 3 10.72 6.47 5.03
N PHE A 4 11.91 5.95 5.37
CA PHE A 4 13.16 6.72 5.32
C PHE A 4 13.51 7.07 3.87
N LEU A 5 13.48 6.09 2.96
CA LEU A 5 13.75 6.31 1.53
C LEU A 5 12.75 7.30 0.91
N LYS A 6 11.46 7.21 1.26
CA LYS A 6 10.44 8.19 0.84
C LYS A 6 10.81 9.61 1.28
N ASN A 7 11.22 9.77 2.54
CA ASN A 7 11.56 11.08 3.09
C ASN A 7 12.83 11.65 2.44
N VAL A 8 13.82 10.82 2.15
CA VAL A 8 15.05 11.23 1.43
C VAL A 8 14.70 11.70 0.01
N ILE A 9 13.86 10.96 -0.71
CA ILE A 9 13.40 11.36 -2.05
C ILE A 9 12.64 12.69 -1.98
N LEU A 10 11.72 12.84 -1.03
CA LEU A 10 10.94 14.07 -0.86
C LEU A 10 11.84 15.27 -0.52
N PHE A 11 12.85 15.05 0.33
CA PHE A 11 13.83 16.07 0.67
C PHE A 11 14.66 16.49 -0.55
N ALA A 12 15.16 15.53 -1.34
CA ALA A 12 15.90 15.83 -2.56
C ALA A 12 15.06 16.65 -3.57
N ILE A 13 13.78 16.29 -3.74
CA ILE A 13 12.84 17.06 -4.57
C ILE A 13 12.69 18.49 -4.03
N ALA A 14 12.51 18.65 -2.72
CA ALA A 14 12.38 19.97 -2.10
C ALA A 14 13.64 20.84 -2.26
N VAL A 15 14.83 20.24 -2.12
CA VAL A 15 16.12 20.92 -2.33
C VAL A 15 16.27 21.47 -3.75
N VAL A 16 15.66 20.84 -4.76
CA VAL A 16 15.66 21.36 -6.14
C VAL A 16 14.56 22.39 -6.35
N LEU A 17 13.33 22.10 -5.87
CA LEU A 17 12.17 22.94 -6.13
C LEU A 17 12.24 24.29 -5.41
N ILE A 18 12.74 24.35 -4.18
CA ILE A 18 12.77 25.60 -3.40
C ILE A 18 13.67 26.65 -4.07
N PRO A 19 14.96 26.37 -4.41
CA PRO A 19 15.81 27.32 -5.10
C PRO A 19 15.28 27.68 -6.49
N LEU A 20 14.77 26.69 -7.25
CA LEU A 20 14.13 26.94 -8.54
C LEU A 20 12.98 27.95 -8.39
N SER A 21 12.17 27.83 -7.33
CA SER A 21 11.04 28.71 -7.08
C SER A 21 11.47 30.11 -6.67
N VAL A 22 12.47 30.23 -5.78
CA VAL A 22 12.98 31.51 -5.30
C VAL A 22 13.71 32.29 -6.40
N ALA A 23 14.47 31.59 -7.25
CA ALA A 23 15.16 32.15 -8.39
C ALA A 23 14.18 32.60 -9.48
N ASN A 24 13.13 31.81 -9.73
CA ASN A 24 12.10 32.09 -10.74
C ASN A 24 10.86 32.75 -10.13
N ARG A 25 11.08 33.76 -9.28
CA ARG A 25 10.02 34.65 -8.76
C ARG A 25 9.53 35.69 -9.78
N HIS A 26 10.22 35.78 -10.92
CA HIS A 26 9.83 36.64 -12.02
C HIS A 26 8.50 36.18 -12.60
N THR A 27 7.66 37.14 -12.94
CA THR A 27 6.35 36.90 -13.52
C THR A 27 6.50 36.52 -14.99
N VAL A 28 5.75 35.51 -15.43
CA VAL A 28 5.71 35.07 -16.83
C VAL A 28 4.26 35.00 -17.30
N SER A 29 4.03 35.31 -18.57
CA SER A 29 2.73 35.15 -19.21
C SER A 29 2.63 33.74 -19.78
N LEU A 30 1.69 32.95 -19.25
CA LEU A 30 1.41 31.60 -19.74
C LEU A 30 0.20 31.64 -20.66
N SER A 31 0.41 31.40 -21.96
CA SER A 31 -0.69 31.18 -22.90
C SER A 31 -1.07 29.69 -22.90
N LEU A 32 -2.34 29.40 -22.59
CA LEU A 32 -2.90 28.04 -22.61
C LEU A 32 -3.52 27.68 -23.96
N ASN A 33 -3.52 28.61 -24.94
CA ASN A 33 -4.03 28.37 -26.28
C ASN A 33 -2.87 28.00 -27.23
N PRO A 34 -2.79 26.73 -27.69
CA PRO A 34 -1.71 26.29 -28.58
C PRO A 34 -1.85 26.80 -30.03
N LEU A 35 -3.01 27.34 -30.42
CA LEU A 35 -3.30 27.79 -31.79
C LEU A 35 -3.19 29.31 -31.95
N ASP A 36 -3.51 30.07 -30.89
CA ASP A 36 -3.36 31.52 -30.86
C ASP A 36 -2.73 31.98 -29.53
N PRO A 37 -1.40 32.21 -29.52
CA PRO A 37 -0.69 32.64 -28.31
C PRO A 37 -1.11 34.02 -27.80
N GLN A 38 -1.75 34.84 -28.65
CA GLN A 38 -2.19 36.19 -28.31
C GLN A 38 -3.63 36.24 -27.78
N ASP A 39 -4.30 35.10 -27.67
CA ASP A 39 -5.67 35.04 -27.16
C ASP A 39 -5.73 35.43 -25.66
N PRO A 40 -6.37 36.56 -25.31
CA PRO A 40 -6.43 37.03 -23.93
C PRO A 40 -7.36 36.19 -23.04
N ARG A 41 -8.21 35.32 -23.61
CA ARG A 41 -9.18 34.52 -22.84
C ARG A 41 -8.54 33.32 -22.15
N LEU A 42 -7.44 32.82 -22.69
CA LEU A 42 -6.70 31.65 -22.22
C LEU A 42 -5.26 31.99 -21.83
N THR A 43 -4.92 33.28 -21.77
CA THR A 43 -3.61 33.74 -21.32
C THR A 43 -3.69 34.15 -19.86
N ILE A 44 -2.87 33.52 -19.03
CA ILE A 44 -2.71 33.87 -17.64
C ILE A 44 -1.46 34.74 -17.51
N THR A 45 -1.67 36.03 -17.31
CA THR A 45 -0.62 37.04 -17.21
C THR A 45 -0.09 37.14 -15.79
N ASP A 46 1.18 37.53 -15.67
CA ASP A 46 1.83 37.91 -14.41
C ASP A 46 1.88 36.85 -13.30
N ILE A 47 1.94 35.57 -13.66
CA ILE A 47 2.09 34.50 -12.68
C ILE A 47 3.57 34.10 -12.56
N PRO A 48 4.13 34.05 -11.34
CA PRO A 48 5.44 33.45 -11.12
C PRO A 48 5.46 31.97 -11.54
N LEU A 49 6.49 31.58 -12.29
CA LEU A 49 6.61 30.23 -12.87
C LEU A 49 6.49 29.10 -11.82
N PHE A 50 6.93 29.37 -10.59
CA PHE A 50 6.88 28.38 -9.51
C PHE A 50 5.45 27.90 -9.22
N TRP A 51 4.44 28.78 -9.29
CA TRP A 51 3.04 28.39 -9.06
C TRP A 51 2.57 27.35 -10.07
N ILE A 52 2.95 27.52 -11.34
CA ILE A 52 2.60 26.60 -12.42
C ILE A 52 3.26 25.24 -12.19
N ILE A 53 4.55 25.23 -11.82
CA ILE A 53 5.30 24.00 -11.55
C ILE A 53 4.70 23.25 -10.35
N PHE A 54 4.42 23.94 -9.24
CA PHE A 54 3.81 23.30 -8.07
C PHE A 54 2.37 22.82 -8.34
N ALA A 55 1.57 23.58 -9.08
CA ALA A 55 0.22 23.15 -9.46
C ALA A 55 0.27 21.89 -10.32
N SER A 56 1.13 21.87 -11.35
CA SER A 56 1.34 20.69 -12.21
C SER A 56 1.80 19.47 -11.41
N LEU A 57 2.79 19.65 -10.53
CA LEU A 57 3.27 18.60 -9.65
C LEU A 57 2.17 18.11 -8.70
N GLY A 58 1.41 19.02 -8.10
CA GLY A 58 0.30 18.73 -7.20
C GLY A 58 -0.78 17.90 -7.89
N VAL A 59 -1.16 18.28 -9.11
CA VAL A 59 -2.08 17.51 -9.96
C VAL A 59 -1.53 16.10 -10.21
N GLY A 60 -0.25 16.00 -10.57
CA GLY A 60 0.41 14.70 -10.76
C GLY A 60 0.38 13.82 -9.51
N ILE A 61 0.63 14.40 -8.32
CA ILE A 61 0.57 13.70 -7.04
C ILE A 61 -0.86 13.23 -6.72
N ILE A 62 -1.88 14.06 -6.98
CA ILE A 62 -3.28 13.70 -6.76
C ILE A 62 -3.66 12.53 -7.66
N ILE A 63 -3.36 12.62 -8.97
CA ILE A 63 -3.66 11.55 -9.93
C ILE A 63 -2.92 10.26 -9.55
N GLY A 64 -1.63 10.35 -9.24
CA GLY A 64 -0.82 9.20 -8.81
C GLY A 64 -1.33 8.59 -7.51
N GLY A 65 -1.72 9.42 -6.54
CA GLY A 65 -2.30 9.01 -5.27
C GLY A 65 -3.65 8.30 -5.45
N LEU A 66 -4.53 8.84 -6.29
CA LEU A 66 -5.81 8.21 -6.64
C LEU A 66 -5.59 6.87 -7.36
N GLY A 67 -4.65 6.80 -8.30
CA GLY A 67 -4.28 5.57 -8.99
C GLY A 67 -3.74 4.50 -8.03
N ALA A 68 -2.83 4.89 -7.12
CA ALA A 68 -2.32 4.00 -6.09
C ALA A 68 -3.42 3.53 -5.13
N TRP A 69 -4.33 4.43 -4.72
CA TRP A 69 -5.46 4.11 -3.84
C TRP A 69 -6.44 3.15 -4.50
N ALA A 70 -6.75 3.34 -5.78
CA ALA A 70 -7.59 2.44 -6.57
C ALA A 70 -6.96 1.04 -6.67
N LYS A 71 -5.64 0.96 -6.97
CA LYS A 71 -4.90 -0.31 -6.99
C LYS A 71 -4.94 -1.03 -5.64
N GLN A 72 -4.71 -0.30 -4.53
CA GLN A 72 -4.81 -0.87 -3.18
C GLN A 72 -6.25 -1.19 -2.74
N GLY A 73 -7.26 -0.57 -3.34
CA GLY A 73 -8.67 -0.82 -3.05
C GLY A 73 -9.09 -2.28 -3.28
N ARG A 74 -8.55 -2.92 -4.34
CA ARG A 74 -8.82 -4.33 -4.64
C ARG A 74 -8.34 -5.28 -3.54
N TRP A 75 -7.14 -5.05 -2.99
CA TRP A 75 -6.59 -5.84 -1.89
C TRP A 75 -7.42 -5.76 -0.60
N ARG A 76 -8.18 -4.68 -0.37
CA ARG A 76 -9.07 -4.57 0.80
C ARG A 76 -10.28 -5.50 0.71
N LYS A 77 -10.74 -5.85 -0.50
CA LYS A 77 -11.78 -6.86 -0.70
C LYS A 77 -11.20 -8.26 -0.52
N GLU A 78 -10.06 -8.53 -1.16
CA GLU A 78 -9.33 -9.81 -1.07
C GLU A 78 -9.02 -10.21 0.37
N ALA A 79 -8.50 -9.27 1.18
CA ALA A 79 -8.13 -9.54 2.57
C ALA A 79 -9.33 -9.91 3.44
N ARG A 80 -10.52 -9.38 3.13
CA ARG A 80 -11.76 -9.71 3.87
C ARG A 80 -12.28 -11.09 3.49
N VAL A 81 -12.20 -11.47 2.22
CA VAL A 81 -12.59 -12.80 1.75
C VAL A 81 -11.66 -13.86 2.34
N LYS A 82 -10.34 -13.68 2.21
CA LYS A 82 -9.35 -14.60 2.78
C LYS A 82 -9.47 -14.77 4.29
N ARG A 83 -9.79 -13.70 5.04
CA ARG A 83 -10.06 -13.81 6.49
C ARG A 83 -11.27 -14.69 6.80
N ARG A 84 -12.35 -14.59 6.00
CA ARG A 84 -13.56 -15.40 6.19
C ARG A 84 -13.30 -16.87 5.88
N GLU A 85 -12.58 -17.15 4.80
CA GLU A 85 -12.19 -18.52 4.42
C GLU A 85 -11.29 -19.15 5.49
N ALA A 86 -10.27 -18.44 5.98
CA ALA A 86 -9.41 -18.92 7.05
C ALA A 86 -10.21 -19.21 8.34
N ALA A 87 -11.14 -18.34 8.72
CA ALA A 87 -12.00 -18.56 9.89
C ALA A 87 -12.90 -19.79 9.73
N LYS A 88 -13.38 -20.06 8.51
CA LYS A 88 -14.18 -21.25 8.21
C LYS A 88 -13.36 -22.53 8.37
N TRP A 89 -12.17 -22.57 7.78
CA TRP A 89 -11.28 -23.73 7.90
C TRP A 89 -10.80 -23.99 9.34
N HIS A 90 -10.53 -22.93 10.10
CA HIS A 90 -10.24 -23.08 11.54
C HIS A 90 -11.42 -23.71 12.29
N LYS A 91 -12.64 -23.26 12.03
CA LYS A 91 -13.84 -23.82 12.68
C LYS A 91 -14.07 -25.29 12.32
N GLU A 92 -13.89 -25.67 11.06
CA GLU A 92 -14.00 -27.06 10.61
C GLU A 92 -12.90 -27.93 11.24
N ALA A 93 -11.67 -27.43 11.35
CA ALA A 93 -10.57 -28.14 12.00
C ALA A 93 -10.82 -28.35 13.51
N ASP A 94 -11.36 -27.34 14.20
CA ASP A 94 -11.69 -27.45 15.62
C ASP A 94 -12.85 -28.42 15.85
N GLN A 95 -13.88 -28.42 15.00
CA GLN A 95 -14.97 -29.40 15.05
C GLN A 95 -14.47 -30.84 14.84
N LEU A 96 -13.57 -31.07 13.89
CA LEU A 96 -12.98 -32.39 13.67
C LEU A 96 -12.11 -32.85 14.84
N ARG A 97 -11.43 -31.93 15.54
CA ARG A 97 -10.68 -32.22 16.77
C ARG A 97 -11.62 -32.59 17.91
N GLU A 98 -12.70 -31.85 18.11
CA GLU A 98 -13.71 -32.14 19.13
C GLU A 98 -14.38 -33.50 18.87
N MET A 99 -14.78 -33.79 17.63
CA MET A 99 -15.36 -35.09 17.25
C MET A 99 -14.39 -36.26 17.49
N ASN A 100 -13.11 -36.11 17.16
CA ASN A 100 -12.09 -37.12 17.49
C ASN A 100 -11.92 -37.30 19.01
N THR A 101 -11.99 -36.21 19.78
CA THR A 101 -11.88 -36.26 21.24
C THR A 101 -13.09 -36.96 21.88
N VAL A 102 -14.29 -36.78 21.33
CA VAL A 102 -15.54 -37.42 21.80
C VAL A 102 -15.66 -38.89 21.35
N THR A 103 -15.13 -39.23 20.16
CA THR A 103 -15.14 -40.60 19.64
C THR A 103 -14.05 -41.47 20.30
N GLN A 104 -13.06 -40.86 20.95
CA GLN A 104 -12.10 -41.57 21.79
C GLN A 104 -12.78 -41.91 23.13
N PRO A 105 -13.14 -43.18 23.40
CA PRO A 105 -13.70 -43.54 24.68
C PRO A 105 -12.61 -43.32 25.74
N ALA A 106 -13.02 -42.89 26.93
CA ALA A 106 -12.17 -42.82 28.12
C ALA A 106 -11.66 -44.22 28.49
N THR A 107 -10.70 -44.75 27.73
CA THR A 107 -9.79 -45.77 28.22
C THR A 107 -8.72 -45.03 29.00
N GLY A 108 -9.05 -44.72 30.25
CA GLY A 108 -8.07 -44.41 31.26
C GLY A 108 -7.17 -45.63 31.45
N ILE A 109 -6.13 -45.75 30.63
CA ILE A 109 -4.98 -46.60 30.93
C ILE A 109 -3.72 -45.78 30.65
N LYS A 110 -3.13 -45.32 31.75
CA LYS A 110 -1.71 -45.05 31.85
C LYS A 110 -0.99 -46.39 31.65
N GLY A 111 -0.44 -46.66 30.47
CA GLY A 111 0.32 -47.88 30.15
C GLY A 111 0.29 -48.15 28.64
N LEU A 112 1.37 -48.48 27.95
CA LEU A 112 2.45 -49.39 28.33
C LEU A 112 3.80 -48.91 27.79
N ALA A 113 4.86 -49.12 28.57
CA ALA A 113 6.23 -49.10 28.12
C ALA A 113 6.56 -50.38 27.33
N GLY A 114 7.41 -50.26 26.30
CA GLY A 114 8.06 -51.40 25.61
C GLY A 114 8.25 -51.13 24.11
N PRO A 115 9.46 -51.32 23.56
CA PRO A 115 9.97 -52.68 23.44
C PRO A 115 11.30 -52.85 24.19
N GLY A 116 11.24 -53.56 25.30
CA GLY A 116 12.41 -54.23 25.87
C GLY A 116 12.40 -55.68 25.40
N ASN A 117 13.15 -56.00 24.36
CA ASN A 117 13.76 -57.32 24.25
C ASN A 117 15.26 -57.13 24.12
N ARG A 118 15.92 -57.37 25.26
CA ARG A 118 17.33 -57.70 25.37
C ARG A 118 17.40 -59.23 25.40
N ASN A 119 18.23 -59.78 24.51
CA ASN A 119 18.91 -61.08 24.56
C ASN A 119 18.16 -62.30 23.96
N ALA A 120 18.78 -62.92 22.95
CA ALA A 120 19.28 -64.30 23.05
C ALA A 120 20.10 -64.69 21.80
N ALA A 121 21.23 -65.37 22.04
CA ALA A 121 22.23 -65.98 21.15
C ALA A 121 23.42 -65.11 20.73
#